data_AF-A0AAQ1GMB1-F1
#
_entry.id   AF-A0AAQ1GMB1-F1
#
_cell.length_a   1.000
_cell.length_b   1.000
_cell.length_c   1.000
_cell.angle_alpha   90.00
_cell.angle_beta   90.00
_cell.angle_gamma   90.00
#
_symmetry.space_group_name_H-M   'P 1'
#
loop_
_entity.id
_entity.type
_entity.pdbx_description
1 polymer ?
#
loop_
_entity_poly.entity_id
_entity_poly.type
_entity_poly.pdbx_seq_one_letter_code
_entity_poly.pdbx_strand_id
1 'polypeptide(L)'
;MNHTNCVMHADRRSAGAERDARFTRRARGFLHRVAGDLRLRAGEHEIKAEPCRRGNGCRVSLNTDRLILEVTDSPSRGTVAMSFRTRRGRSDLSGGGDNAVSAEQLGTREGYESLISALRLANGLDSERR
;
A
#
# COMPACT_ATOMS: atom_id res chain seq x y z
N MET A 1 30.23 18.36 29.73
CA MET A 1 30.41 17.06 29.04
C MET A 1 29.03 16.45 28.84
N ASN A 2 28.47 16.56 27.62
CA ASN A 2 27.12 16.08 27.29
C ASN A 2 27.23 15.00 26.21
N HIS A 3 27.38 13.72 26.60
CA HIS A 3 27.64 12.60 25.68
C HIS A 3 26.50 11.55 25.63
N THR A 4 25.28 11.87 26.10
CA THR A 4 24.24 10.83 26.29
C THR A 4 23.04 10.89 25.33
N ASN A 5 22.97 11.86 24.40
CA ASN A 5 21.81 11.99 23.50
C ASN A 5 22.04 11.49 22.07
N CYS A 6 23.28 11.39 21.58
CA CYS A 6 23.54 11.00 20.18
C CYS A 6 23.29 9.50 19.91
N VAL A 7 23.55 8.63 20.89
CA VAL A 7 23.41 7.17 20.73
C VAL A 7 21.93 6.77 20.65
N MET A 8 21.07 7.26 21.56
CA MET A 8 19.63 6.95 21.52
C MET A 8 18.92 7.49 20.27
N HIS A 9 19.34 8.65 19.76
CA HIS A 9 18.80 9.20 18.52
C HIS A 9 19.25 8.42 17.28
N ALA A 10 20.48 7.89 17.27
CA ALA A 10 20.97 7.01 16.24
C ALA A 10 20.25 5.65 16.29
N ASP A 11 20.12 5.04 17.46
CA ASP A 11 19.42 3.76 17.64
C ASP A 11 17.94 3.84 17.25
N ARG A 12 17.25 4.94 17.60
CA ARG A 12 15.85 5.17 17.19
C ARG A 12 15.73 5.40 15.68
N ARG A 13 16.70 6.06 15.04
CA ARG A 13 16.74 6.23 13.58
C ARG A 13 17.05 4.91 12.86
N SER A 14 17.98 4.12 13.38
CA SER A 14 18.33 2.80 12.84
C SER A 14 17.18 1.81 12.96
N ALA A 15 16.55 1.72 14.14
CA ALA A 15 15.34 0.91 14.35
C ALA A 15 14.16 1.38 13.48
N GLY A 16 14.04 2.70 13.24
CA GLY A 16 13.08 3.26 12.28
C GLY A 16 13.37 2.81 10.85
N ALA A 17 14.62 2.94 10.40
CA ALA A 17 15.03 2.57 9.05
C ALA A 17 14.88 1.07 8.76
N GLU A 18 15.21 0.20 9.73
CA GLU A 18 15.01 -1.25 9.61
C GLU A 18 13.52 -1.63 9.54
N ARG A 19 12.70 -1.00 10.39
CA ARG A 19 11.24 -1.16 10.39
C ARG A 19 10.66 -0.75 9.03
N ASP A 20 11.08 0.40 8.51
CA ASP A 20 10.66 0.94 7.23
C ASP A 20 11.06 0.01 6.07
N ALA A 21 12.31 -0.47 6.06
CA ALA A 21 12.79 -1.42 5.05
C ALA A 21 12.02 -2.75 5.09
N ARG A 22 11.70 -3.26 6.29
CA ARG A 22 10.88 -4.46 6.45
C ARG A 22 9.46 -4.25 5.96
N PHE A 23 8.86 -3.10 6.28
CA PHE A 23 7.55 -2.72 5.78
C PHE A 23 7.55 -2.64 4.25
N THR A 24 8.46 -1.88 3.65
CA THR A 24 8.56 -1.71 2.20
C THR A 24 8.71 -3.05 1.48
N ARG A 25 9.55 -3.94 2.00
CA ARG A 25 9.74 -5.29 1.43
C ARG A 25 8.44 -6.10 1.45
N ARG A 26 7.74 -6.11 2.58
CA ARG A 26 6.45 -6.84 2.72
C ARG A 26 5.37 -6.27 1.84
N ALA A 27 5.21 -4.94 1.84
CA ALA A 27 4.23 -4.24 1.04
C ALA A 27 4.49 -4.44 -0.47
N ARG A 28 5.75 -4.40 -0.93
CA ARG A 28 6.11 -4.76 -2.31
C ARG A 28 5.71 -6.19 -2.64
N GLY A 29 6.08 -7.17 -1.81
CA GLY A 29 5.73 -8.57 -2.04
C GLY A 29 4.23 -8.79 -2.13
N PHE A 30 3.47 -8.13 -1.26
CA PHE A 30 2.01 -8.14 -1.31
C PHE A 30 1.48 -7.54 -2.62
N LEU A 31 1.94 -6.37 -3.02
CA LEU A 31 1.47 -5.71 -4.25
C LEU A 31 1.86 -6.48 -5.52
N HIS A 32 3.01 -7.17 -5.53
CA HIS A 32 3.36 -8.09 -6.61
C HIS A 32 2.39 -9.28 -6.70
N ARG A 33 1.98 -9.84 -5.55
CA ARG A 33 0.96 -10.90 -5.52
C ARG A 33 -0.37 -10.38 -6.10
N VAL A 34 -0.83 -9.21 -5.64
CA VAL A 34 -2.05 -8.59 -6.17
C VAL A 34 -1.96 -8.36 -7.67
N ALA A 35 -0.83 -7.84 -8.17
CA ALA A 35 -0.64 -7.65 -9.61
C ALA A 35 -0.73 -8.97 -10.40
N GLY A 36 -0.16 -10.05 -9.87
CA GLY A 36 -0.29 -11.40 -10.43
C GLY A 36 -1.72 -11.92 -10.42
N ASP A 37 -2.45 -11.74 -9.32
CA ASP A 37 -3.85 -12.19 -9.18
C ASP A 37 -4.82 -11.36 -10.04
N LEU A 38 -4.47 -10.11 -10.32
CA LEU A 38 -5.14 -9.26 -11.31
C LEU A 38 -4.68 -9.53 -12.76
N ARG A 39 -3.67 -10.40 -12.95
CA ARG A 39 -3.08 -10.75 -14.26
C ARG A 39 -2.54 -9.54 -15.03
N LEU A 40 -2.02 -8.55 -14.32
CA LEU A 40 -1.41 -7.36 -14.92
C LEU A 40 -0.11 -7.75 -15.64
N ARG A 41 0.04 -7.33 -16.89
CA ARG A 41 1.23 -7.61 -17.70
C ARG A 41 2.37 -6.66 -17.33
N ALA A 42 3.58 -7.03 -17.74
CA ALA A 42 4.72 -6.12 -17.70
C ALA A 42 4.41 -4.86 -18.51
N GLY A 43 4.61 -3.68 -17.92
CA GLY A 43 4.29 -2.40 -18.53
C GLY A 43 2.87 -1.87 -18.26
N GLU A 44 1.94 -2.71 -17.80
CA GLU A 44 0.59 -2.26 -17.39
C GLU A 44 0.52 -1.72 -15.97
N HIS A 45 1.61 -1.91 -15.21
CA HIS A 45 1.68 -1.51 -13.81
C HIS A 45 3.08 -1.11 -13.36
N GLU A 46 3.12 -0.29 -12.33
CA GLU A 46 4.33 0.16 -11.67
C GLU A 46 4.17 0.11 -10.14
N ILE A 47 5.14 -0.51 -9.45
CA ILE A 47 5.18 -0.55 -7.99
C ILE A 47 6.22 0.46 -7.48
N LYS A 48 5.76 1.52 -6.83
CA LYS A 48 6.61 2.58 -6.24
C LYS A 48 6.69 2.42 -4.74
N ALA A 49 7.88 2.66 -4.19
CA ALA A 49 8.06 2.82 -2.75
C ALA A 49 8.47 4.26 -2.48
N GLU A 50 7.74 4.93 -1.60
CA GLU A 50 8.06 6.25 -1.11
C GLU A 50 8.52 6.12 0.34
N PRO A 51 9.77 6.51 0.64
CA PRO A 51 10.28 6.44 2.00
C PRO A 51 9.53 7.43 2.89
N CYS A 52 9.46 7.12 4.19
CA CYS A 52 8.90 7.97 5.21
C CYS A 52 9.54 9.38 5.14
N ARG A 53 8.74 10.43 4.94
CA ARG A 53 9.20 11.84 4.93
C ARG A 53 8.36 12.66 5.90
N ARG A 54 9.05 13.36 6.82
CA ARG A 54 8.51 14.37 7.76
C ARG A 54 7.07 14.11 8.23
N GLY A 55 6.89 13.09 9.06
CA GLY A 55 5.60 12.79 9.71
C GLY A 55 4.61 11.98 8.86
N ASN A 56 4.88 11.80 7.57
CA ASN A 56 4.15 10.86 6.74
C ASN A 56 4.88 9.51 6.78
N GLY A 57 4.13 8.48 7.14
CA GLY A 57 4.55 7.10 7.16
C GLY A 57 5.06 6.58 5.83
N CYS A 58 5.53 5.33 5.81
CA CYS A 58 6.11 4.74 4.61
C CYS A 58 4.98 4.26 3.70
N ARG A 59 5.14 4.46 2.39
CA ARG A 59 4.09 4.16 1.42
C ARG A 59 4.65 3.30 0.30
N VAL A 60 3.90 2.29 -0.12
CA VAL A 60 4.16 1.54 -1.35
C VAL A 60 2.88 1.52 -2.16
N SER A 61 2.96 1.84 -3.46
CA SER A 61 1.79 1.90 -4.33
C SER A 61 1.96 1.05 -5.59
N LEU A 62 0.90 0.32 -5.95
CA LEU A 62 0.71 -0.30 -7.26
C LEU A 62 -0.10 0.66 -8.11
N ASN A 63 0.48 1.12 -9.20
CA ASN A 63 -0.12 2.08 -10.12
C ASN A 63 -0.40 1.40 -11.45
N THR A 64 -1.64 1.47 -11.92
CA THR A 64 -2.04 1.13 -13.28
C THR A 64 -2.63 2.38 -13.94
N ASP A 65 -2.99 2.29 -15.22
CA ASP A 65 -3.69 3.38 -15.91
C ASP A 65 -5.09 3.65 -15.35
N ARG A 66 -5.68 2.68 -14.66
CA ARG A 66 -7.08 2.72 -14.20
C ARG A 66 -7.23 2.72 -12.69
N LEU A 67 -6.20 2.35 -11.93
CA LEU A 67 -6.26 2.11 -10.50
C LEU A 67 -4.93 2.48 -9.83
N ILE A 68 -5.01 3.02 -8.62
CA ILE A 68 -3.87 3.12 -7.70
C ILE A 68 -4.27 2.39 -6.42
N LEU A 69 -3.44 1.45 -5.98
CA LEU A 69 -3.56 0.74 -4.71
C LEU A 69 -2.36 1.11 -3.85
N GLU A 70 -2.59 1.65 -2.66
CA GLU A 70 -1.56 2.11 -1.73
C GLU A 70 -1.58 1.29 -0.44
N VAL A 71 -0.41 0.92 0.05
CA VAL A 71 -0.18 0.36 1.38
C VAL A 71 0.66 1.37 2.14
N THR A 72 0.15 1.82 3.28
CA THR A 72 0.77 2.85 4.12
C THR A 72 0.98 2.32 5.53
N ASP A 73 2.12 2.63 6.10
CA ASP A 73 2.42 2.39 7.51
C ASP A 73 2.54 3.75 8.20
N SER A 74 1.47 4.19 8.86
CA SER A 74 1.46 5.48 9.56
C SER A 74 1.83 5.30 11.03
N PRO A 75 2.95 5.90 11.50
CA PRO A 75 3.33 5.88 12.91
C PRO A 75 2.24 6.46 13.82
N SER A 76 1.44 7.41 13.33
CA SER A 76 0.37 8.06 14.09
C SER A 76 -0.88 7.19 14.28
N ARG A 77 -1.09 6.19 13.42
CA ARG A 77 -2.24 5.27 13.51
C ARG A 77 -1.88 3.94 14.16
N GLY A 78 -0.59 3.65 14.33
CA GLY A 78 -0.12 2.38 14.91
C GLY A 78 -0.44 1.15 14.06
N THR A 79 -0.96 1.33 12.84
CA THR A 79 -1.49 0.27 11.99
C THR A 79 -1.07 0.46 10.54
N VAL A 80 -0.94 -0.66 9.82
CA VAL A 80 -0.81 -0.67 8.37
C VAL A 80 -2.20 -0.49 7.77
N ALA A 81 -2.36 0.51 6.92
CA ALA A 81 -3.59 0.79 6.20
C ALA A 81 -3.38 0.60 4.71
N MET A 82 -4.38 0.03 4.04
CA MET A 82 -4.40 -0.10 2.59
C MET A 82 -5.57 0.69 2.03
N SER A 83 -5.36 1.45 0.97
CA SER A 83 -6.41 2.20 0.28
C SER A 83 -6.26 2.01 -1.22
N PHE A 84 -7.36 2.16 -1.96
CA PHE A 84 -7.31 2.15 -3.43
C PHE A 84 -8.18 3.27 -3.98
N ARG A 85 -7.78 3.83 -5.12
CA ARG A 85 -8.51 4.84 -5.87
C ARG A 85 -8.49 4.51 -7.35
N THR A 86 -9.61 4.67 -8.02
CA THR A 86 -9.67 4.56 -9.49
C THR A 86 -9.09 5.83 -10.13
N ARG A 87 -8.71 5.74 -11.41
CA ARG A 87 -8.29 6.86 -12.25
C ARG A 87 -9.39 7.31 -13.23
N ARG A 88 -10.64 6.87 -13.04
CA ARG A 88 -11.79 7.21 -13.89
C ARG A 88 -12.29 8.65 -13.63
N GLY A 89 -11.45 9.65 -13.88
CA GLY A 89 -11.79 11.07 -13.82
C GLY A 89 -11.48 11.76 -12.49
N ARG A 90 -11.42 13.11 -12.50
CA ARG A 90 -11.07 13.97 -11.34
C ARG A 90 -12.05 13.92 -10.17
N SER A 91 -13.20 13.28 -10.35
CA SER A 91 -14.31 13.23 -9.38
C SER A 91 -14.74 11.81 -9.02
N ASP A 92 -13.95 10.79 -9.40
CA ASP A 92 -14.26 9.43 -8.95
C ASP A 92 -13.88 9.27 -7.48
N LEU A 93 -14.90 9.39 -6.64
CA LEU A 93 -14.83 9.16 -5.19
C LEU A 93 -15.03 7.69 -4.84
N SER A 94 -15.15 6.78 -5.82
CA SER A 94 -15.16 5.34 -5.56
C SER A 94 -13.73 4.87 -5.28
N GLY A 95 -13.38 4.82 -3.99
CA GLY A 95 -11.99 4.63 -3.59
C GLY A 95 -11.42 5.72 -2.68
N GLY A 96 -12.22 6.29 -1.77
CA GLY A 96 -11.74 7.37 -0.90
C GLY A 96 -10.47 6.98 -0.13
N GLY A 97 -9.64 7.97 0.23
CA GLY A 97 -8.43 7.77 1.05
C GLY A 97 -8.69 7.08 2.40
N ASP A 98 -9.97 6.95 2.78
CA ASP A 98 -10.48 6.25 3.96
C ASP A 98 -10.95 4.81 3.70
N ASN A 99 -10.77 4.25 2.50
CA ASN A 99 -10.99 2.82 2.20
C ASN A 99 -9.89 1.94 2.81
N ALA A 100 -9.60 2.18 4.09
CA ALA A 100 -8.63 1.45 4.88
C ALA A 100 -9.11 0.00 5.05
N VAL A 101 -8.51 -0.93 4.29
CA VAL A 101 -8.65 -2.36 4.57
C VAL A 101 -7.70 -2.71 5.71
N SER A 102 -8.23 -3.28 6.80
CA SER A 102 -7.43 -3.65 7.96
C SER A 102 -6.55 -4.87 7.65
N ALA A 103 -5.39 -4.95 8.31
CA ALA A 103 -4.46 -6.07 8.11
C ALA A 103 -5.07 -7.42 8.52
N GLU A 104 -5.99 -7.41 9.49
CA GLU A 104 -6.70 -8.59 9.97
C GLU A 104 -7.61 -9.19 8.88
N GLN A 105 -8.34 -8.35 8.14
CA GLN A 105 -9.19 -8.79 7.02
C GLN A 105 -8.36 -9.37 5.88
N LEU A 106 -7.19 -8.80 5.59
CA LEU A 106 -6.27 -9.34 4.57
C LEU A 106 -5.57 -10.63 5.00
N GLY A 107 -5.57 -10.91 6.31
CA GLY A 107 -5.03 -12.14 6.87
C GLY A 107 -5.92 -13.35 6.62
N THR A 108 -7.20 -13.16 6.28
CA THR A 108 -8.12 -14.25 5.93
C THR A 108 -8.16 -14.46 4.43
N ARG A 109 -8.44 -15.70 4.01
CA ARG A 109 -8.58 -16.03 2.59
C ARG A 109 -9.78 -15.31 1.99
N GLU A 110 -10.89 -15.30 2.71
CA GLU A 110 -12.16 -14.72 2.29
C GLU A 110 -12.04 -13.20 2.12
N GLY A 111 -11.34 -12.52 3.04
CA GLY A 111 -11.10 -11.08 2.93
C GLY A 111 -10.16 -10.74 1.77
N TYR A 112 -9.14 -11.56 1.52
CA TYR A 112 -8.26 -11.40 0.37
C TYR A 112 -8.99 -11.62 -0.97
N GLU A 113 -9.78 -12.68 -1.11
CA GLU A 113 -10.57 -12.96 -2.31
C GLU A 113 -11.61 -11.86 -2.59
N SER A 114 -12.25 -11.34 -1.53
CA SER A 114 -13.18 -10.20 -1.62
C SER A 114 -12.48 -8.95 -2.13
N LEU A 115 -11.28 -8.63 -1.62
CA LEU A 115 -10.46 -7.52 -2.11
C LEU A 115 -10.15 -7.68 -3.61
N ILE A 116 -9.63 -8.83 -4.03
CA ILE A 116 -9.26 -9.05 -5.44
C ILE A 116 -10.47 -8.88 -6.35
N SER A 117 -11.63 -9.38 -5.95
CA SER A 117 -12.89 -9.21 -6.68
C SER A 117 -13.27 -7.73 -6.83
N ALA A 118 -13.19 -6.96 -5.74
CA ALA A 118 -13.45 -5.53 -5.77
C ALA A 118 -12.45 -4.77 -6.67
N LEU A 119 -11.17 -5.13 -6.64
CA LEU A 119 -10.14 -4.50 -7.47
C LEU A 119 -10.31 -4.83 -8.96
N ARG A 120 -10.76 -6.05 -9.32
CA ARG A 120 -11.08 -6.41 -10.72
C ARG A 120 -12.23 -5.57 -11.27
N LEU A 121 -13.28 -5.37 -10.46
CA LEU A 121 -14.38 -4.48 -10.80
C LEU A 121 -13.91 -3.03 -10.97
N ALA A 122 -13.13 -2.52 -10.02
CA ALA A 122 -12.60 -1.15 -10.04
C ALA A 122 -11.64 -0.89 -11.22
N ASN A 123 -10.80 -1.87 -11.56
CA ASN A 123 -9.87 -1.81 -12.69
C ASN A 123 -10.58 -2.05 -14.05
N GLY A 124 -11.88 -2.38 -14.02
CA GLY A 124 -12.67 -2.69 -15.21
C GLY A 124 -12.24 -3.97 -15.93
N LEU A 125 -11.65 -4.92 -15.20
CA LEU A 125 -11.25 -6.23 -15.74
C LEU A 125 -12.46 -7.17 -15.91
N ASP A 126 -13.51 -6.98 -15.11
CA ASP A 126 -14.75 -7.77 -15.20
C ASP A 126 -15.81 -7.13 -16.12
N SER A 127 -15.46 -6.06 -16.83
CA SER A 127 -16.40 -5.32 -17.70
C SER A 127 -16.66 -5.97 -19.07
N GLU A 128 -15.97 -7.06 -19.42
CA GLU A 128 -16.09 -7.75 -20.72
C GLU A 128 -17.10 -8.91 -20.74
N ARG A 129 -18.20 -8.81 -19.98
CA ARG A 129 -19.34 -9.75 -20.06
C ARG A 129 -20.65 -9.05 -20.45
N ARG A 130 -20.61 -8.23 -21.49
CA ARG A 130 -21.81 -7.75 -22.19
C ARG A 130 -21.74 -8.05 -23.67
#